data_AF-A0A3P6SXL1-F1
#
_entry.id   AF-A0A3P6SXL1-F1
#
_cell.length_a   1.000
_cell.length_b   1.000
_cell.length_c   1.000
_cell.angle_alpha   90.00
_cell.angle_beta   90.00
_cell.angle_gamma   90.00
#
_symmetry.space_group_name_H-M   'P 1'
#
loop_
_entity.id
_entity.type
_entity.pdbx_description
1 polymer ?
#
loop_
_entity_poly.entity_id
_entity_poly.type
_entity_poly.pdbx_seq_one_letter_code
_entity_poly.pdbx_strand_id
1 'polypeptide(L)'
;MRHLIVALNVITTVWAALRCDDGPVYVRELEALVKTKSEKAKLKKLAEEKHMIRNEKMKQVDAILKKLPKDIKDKYQKAVKEKKEAKRRWYEKAMKDATKKGYGKLYEILTKKRAIDTDMKISDSEARKQEDAYKKKLSKQQRKDYDNTGPKKCAIKKDAHQRFNTIALLIFMGVALII
;
A
#
# COMPACT_ATOMS: atom_id res chain seq x y z
N MET A 1 -36.35 -29.92 13.96
CA MET A 1 -35.01 -30.06 13.34
C MET A 1 -34.73 -28.87 12.43
N ARG A 2 -34.54 -27.72 13.06
CA ARG A 2 -34.07 -26.45 12.49
C ARG A 2 -32.80 -26.12 13.28
N HIS A 3 -31.93 -25.24 12.77
CA HIS A 3 -30.66 -24.79 13.37
C HIS A 3 -29.42 -25.60 13.02
N LEU A 4 -29.02 -25.67 11.74
CA LEU A 4 -27.64 -26.03 11.42
C LEU A 4 -27.13 -25.54 10.06
N ILE A 5 -27.54 -24.38 9.55
CA ILE A 5 -26.93 -23.80 8.33
C ILE A 5 -26.98 -22.27 8.34
N VAL A 6 -26.31 -21.57 9.27
CA VAL A 6 -25.88 -20.17 9.05
C VAL A 6 -24.65 -19.84 9.93
N ALA A 7 -23.54 -20.55 9.74
CA ALA A 7 -22.28 -20.19 10.41
C ALA A 7 -21.07 -20.39 9.49
N LEU A 8 -21.24 -20.15 8.19
CA LEU A 8 -20.19 -20.31 7.19
C LEU A 8 -20.11 -19.12 6.24
N ASN A 9 -20.09 -17.89 6.76
CA ASN A 9 -19.83 -16.69 5.97
C ASN A 9 -19.11 -15.59 6.78
N VAL A 10 -18.16 -15.97 7.64
CA VAL A 10 -17.26 -15.02 8.35
C VAL A 10 -15.80 -15.16 7.90
N ILE A 11 -15.50 -16.05 6.95
CA ILE A 11 -14.13 -16.31 6.47
C ILE A 11 -13.92 -15.74 5.08
N THR A 12 -13.96 -14.42 4.88
CA THR A 12 -13.39 -13.79 3.66
C THR A 12 -12.89 -12.34 3.83
N THR A 13 -13.10 -11.66 4.96
CA THR A 13 -12.70 -10.24 5.10
C THR A 13 -11.33 -10.01 5.76
N VAL A 14 -10.46 -11.03 5.81
CA VAL A 14 -9.10 -10.91 6.39
C VAL A 14 -8.03 -10.48 5.37
N TRP A 15 -8.31 -10.48 4.06
CA TRP A 15 -7.28 -10.17 3.06
C TRP A 15 -7.10 -8.68 2.72
N ALA A 16 -7.95 -7.79 3.24
CA ALA A 16 -7.90 -6.36 2.94
C ALA A 16 -6.94 -5.55 3.83
N ALA A 17 -5.99 -6.20 4.52
CA ALA A 17 -4.75 -5.56 4.92
C ALA A 17 -3.79 -5.52 3.71
N LEU A 18 -4.24 -4.91 2.61
CA LEU A 18 -3.46 -4.64 1.40
C LEU A 18 -2.39 -3.59 1.75
N ARG A 19 -1.34 -4.11 2.40
CA ARG A 19 -0.06 -3.47 2.71
C ARG A 19 0.36 -2.59 1.52
N CYS A 20 0.59 -1.31 1.79
CA CYS A 20 1.01 -0.33 0.79
C CYS A 20 2.32 -0.79 0.14
N ASP A 21 2.21 -1.21 -1.13
CA ASP A 21 3.34 -1.50 -2.00
C ASP A 21 3.97 -0.18 -2.44
N ASP A 22 4.74 0.47 -1.55
CA ASP A 22 5.55 1.63 -1.94
C ASP A 22 6.87 1.13 -2.59
N GLY A 23 6.76 0.23 -3.57
CA GLY A 23 7.85 -0.08 -4.48
C GLY A 23 8.23 1.14 -5.34
N PRO A 24 9.28 1.06 -6.16
CA PRO A 24 9.69 2.15 -7.04
C PRO A 24 8.72 2.40 -8.21
N VAL A 25 7.69 1.54 -8.37
CA VAL A 25 6.68 1.62 -9.44
C VAL A 25 5.34 2.10 -8.86
N TYR A 26 4.98 3.33 -9.21
CA TYR A 26 3.83 4.06 -8.66
C TYR A 26 2.53 3.76 -9.43
N VAL A 27 2.04 2.52 -9.38
CA VAL A 27 0.87 2.10 -10.18
C VAL A 27 -0.42 2.76 -9.69
N ARG A 28 -0.56 2.93 -8.36
CA ARG A 28 -1.78 3.46 -7.73
C ARG A 28 -2.02 4.94 -8.03
N GLU A 29 -0.94 5.70 -8.13
CA GLU A 29 -0.98 7.11 -8.54
C GLU A 29 -1.56 7.25 -9.95
N LEU A 30 -1.22 6.33 -10.86
CA LEU A 30 -1.82 6.30 -12.19
C LEU A 30 -3.28 5.81 -12.15
N GLU A 31 -3.57 4.75 -11.40
CA GLU A 31 -4.92 4.21 -11.23
C GLU A 31 -5.93 5.28 -10.73
N ALA A 32 -5.49 6.16 -9.83
CA ALA A 32 -6.32 7.23 -9.30
C ALA A 32 -6.67 8.31 -10.33
N LEU A 33 -5.85 8.48 -11.38
CA LEU A 33 -6.03 9.49 -12.42
C LEU A 33 -6.83 8.99 -13.62
N VAL A 34 -6.80 7.67 -13.88
CA VAL A 34 -7.47 7.07 -15.04
C VAL A 34 -8.98 6.91 -14.78
N LYS A 35 -9.78 7.47 -15.69
CA LYS A 35 -11.26 7.41 -15.62
C LYS A 35 -11.83 6.13 -16.21
N THR A 36 -11.17 5.58 -17.22
CA THR A 36 -11.64 4.43 -17.99
C THR A 36 -11.65 3.16 -17.14
N LYS A 37 -12.83 2.53 -16.97
CA LYS A 37 -12.99 1.34 -16.11
C LYS A 37 -12.06 0.18 -16.52
N SER A 38 -11.87 -0.03 -17.83
CA SER A 38 -11.00 -1.08 -18.37
C SER A 38 -9.53 -0.87 -18.00
N GLU A 39 -8.99 0.33 -18.23
CA GLU A 39 -7.60 0.66 -17.89
C GLU A 39 -7.37 0.67 -16.38
N LYS A 40 -8.33 1.20 -15.61
CA LYS A 40 -8.30 1.15 -14.15
C LYS A 40 -8.24 -0.29 -13.62
N ALA A 41 -9.03 -1.20 -14.19
CA ALA A 41 -8.97 -2.61 -13.81
C ALA A 41 -7.62 -3.26 -14.14
N LYS A 42 -6.99 -2.90 -15.27
CA LYS A 42 -5.62 -3.36 -15.62
C LYS A 42 -4.60 -2.84 -14.62
N LEU A 43 -4.64 -1.54 -14.29
CA LEU A 43 -3.74 -0.92 -13.31
C LEU A 43 -3.91 -1.53 -11.91
N LYS A 44 -5.15 -1.80 -11.50
CA LYS A 44 -5.43 -2.48 -10.23
C LYS A 44 -4.81 -3.88 -10.18
N LYS A 45 -5.01 -4.70 -11.22
CA LYS A 45 -4.36 -6.02 -11.33
C LYS A 45 -2.83 -5.91 -11.28
N LEU A 46 -2.27 -4.93 -11.99
CA LEU A 46 -0.82 -4.68 -12.01
C LEU A 46 -0.26 -4.24 -10.65
N ALA A 47 -1.03 -3.46 -9.89
CA ALA A 47 -0.68 -3.05 -8.53
C ALA A 47 -0.73 -4.23 -7.54
N GLU A 48 -1.65 -5.17 -7.73
CA GLU A 48 -1.82 -6.36 -6.89
C GLU A 48 -0.80 -7.46 -7.19
N GLU A 49 -0.19 -7.44 -8.37
CA GLU A 49 0.80 -8.42 -8.80
C GLU A 49 2.16 -8.21 -8.09
N LYS A 50 2.40 -8.98 -7.02
CA LYS A 50 3.58 -8.82 -6.15
C LYS A 50 4.81 -9.57 -6.64
N HIS A 51 4.65 -10.55 -7.53
CA HIS A 51 5.73 -11.43 -7.96
C HIS A 51 6.38 -10.97 -9.27
N MET A 52 5.73 -10.08 -10.02
CA MET A 52 6.32 -9.44 -11.19
C MET A 52 7.54 -8.59 -10.81
N ILE A 53 8.60 -8.70 -11.62
CA ILE A 53 9.79 -7.88 -11.48
C ILE A 53 9.44 -6.41 -11.74
N ARG A 54 9.93 -5.51 -10.90
CA ARG A 54 9.57 -4.08 -10.96
C ARG A 54 9.89 -3.43 -12.30
N ASN A 55 10.99 -3.80 -12.95
CA ASN A 55 11.30 -3.35 -14.31
C ASN A 55 10.21 -3.75 -15.33
N GLU A 56 9.71 -4.99 -15.25
CA GLU A 56 8.63 -5.45 -16.14
C GLU A 56 7.32 -4.74 -15.82
N LYS A 57 7.04 -4.55 -14.53
CA LYS A 57 5.89 -3.78 -14.06
C LYS A 57 5.92 -2.34 -14.60
N MET A 58 7.09 -1.70 -14.57
CA MET A 58 7.29 -0.36 -15.11
C MET A 58 7.05 -0.31 -16.62
N LYS A 59 7.52 -1.31 -17.39
CA LYS A 59 7.23 -1.39 -18.83
C LYS A 59 5.73 -1.43 -19.12
N GLN A 60 4.94 -2.13 -18.30
CA GLN A 60 3.48 -2.16 -18.44
C GLN A 60 2.84 -0.82 -18.10
N VAL A 61 3.31 -0.14 -17.06
CA VAL A 61 2.88 1.23 -16.72
C VAL A 61 3.19 2.17 -17.88
N ASP A 62 4.39 2.11 -18.45
CA ASP A 62 4.80 2.94 -19.58
C ASP A 62 3.94 2.70 -20.83
N ALA A 63 3.58 1.43 -21.10
CA ALA A 63 2.69 1.09 -22.20
C ALA A 63 1.29 1.69 -22.05
N ILE A 64 0.78 1.81 -20.82
CA ILE A 64 -0.50 2.47 -20.52
C ILE A 64 -0.33 4.00 -20.64
N LEU A 65 0.71 4.56 -20.02
CA LEU A 65 1.02 6.00 -20.08
C LEU A 65 1.14 6.52 -21.51
N LYS A 66 1.69 5.73 -22.44
CA LYS A 66 1.79 6.12 -23.85
C LYS A 66 0.43 6.47 -24.47
N LYS A 67 -0.65 5.78 -24.08
CA LYS A 67 -2.01 5.94 -24.63
C LYS A 67 -2.82 7.06 -23.99
N LEU A 68 -2.42 7.51 -22.81
CA LEU A 68 -3.15 8.51 -22.04
C LEU A 68 -2.93 9.92 -22.60
N PRO A 69 -3.85 10.86 -22.37
CA PRO A 69 -3.67 12.26 -22.74
C PRO A 69 -2.56 12.92 -21.90
N LYS A 70 -1.98 13.99 -22.42
CA LYS A 70 -0.81 14.68 -21.83
C LYS A 70 -1.08 15.17 -20.40
N ASP A 71 -2.27 15.71 -20.13
CA ASP A 71 -2.64 16.24 -18.82
C ASP A 71 -2.58 15.16 -17.71
N ILE A 72 -2.95 13.92 -18.03
CA ILE A 72 -2.88 12.80 -17.10
C ILE A 72 -1.44 12.37 -16.87
N LYS A 73 -0.59 12.36 -17.91
CA LYS A 73 0.84 12.05 -17.78
C LYS A 73 1.54 13.07 -16.89
N ASP A 74 1.24 14.35 -17.06
CA ASP A 74 1.84 15.43 -16.26
C ASP A 74 1.43 15.33 -14.79
N LYS A 75 0.14 15.08 -14.51
CA LYS A 75 -0.36 14.82 -13.15
C LYS A 75 0.31 13.60 -12.52
N TYR A 76 0.48 12.53 -13.29
CA TYR A 76 1.16 11.32 -12.85
C TYR A 76 2.62 11.61 -12.48
N GLN A 77 3.38 12.25 -13.37
CA GLN A 77 4.77 12.61 -13.12
C GLN A 77 4.94 13.49 -11.89
N LYS A 78 4.05 14.47 -11.69
CA LYS A 78 4.01 15.30 -10.49
C LYS A 78 3.81 14.48 -9.22
N ALA A 79 2.81 13.60 -9.19
CA ALA A 79 2.54 12.72 -8.04
C ALA A 79 3.73 11.78 -7.74
N VAL A 80 4.34 11.21 -8.77
CA VAL A 80 5.55 10.36 -8.63
C VAL A 80 6.71 11.15 -8.03
N LYS A 81 6.96 12.38 -8.51
CA LYS A 81 8.03 13.24 -7.99
C LYS A 81 7.80 13.55 -6.51
N GLU A 82 6.59 13.97 -6.14
CA GLU A 82 6.23 14.27 -4.75
C GLU A 82 6.41 13.05 -3.83
N LYS A 83 5.98 11.86 -4.28
CA LYS A 83 6.17 10.61 -3.53
C LYS A 83 7.64 10.23 -3.37
N LYS A 84 8.44 10.34 -4.43
CA LYS A 84 9.90 10.09 -4.39
C LYS A 84 10.59 11.04 -3.40
N GLU A 85 10.24 12.32 -3.45
CA GLU A 85 10.80 13.32 -2.53
C GLU A 85 10.39 13.07 -1.08
N ALA A 86 9.11 12.79 -0.81
CA ALA A 86 8.62 12.47 0.52
C ALA A 86 9.34 11.26 1.10
N LYS A 87 9.51 10.20 0.29
CA LYS A 87 10.25 8.99 0.66
C LYS A 87 11.73 9.27 0.92
N ARG A 88 12.37 10.12 0.10
CA ARG A 88 13.76 10.56 0.32
C ARG A 88 13.91 11.31 1.64
N ARG A 89 13.07 12.33 1.89
CA ARG A 89 13.09 13.12 3.14
C ARG A 89 12.87 12.23 4.35
N TRP A 90 11.99 11.24 4.22
CA TRP A 90 11.76 10.24 5.27
C TRP A 90 13.05 9.47 5.61
N TYR A 91 13.73 8.91 4.61
CA TYR A 91 15.00 8.20 4.81
C TYR A 91 16.05 9.10 5.46
N GLU A 92 16.22 10.33 4.97
CA GLU A 92 17.19 11.29 5.51
C GLU A 92 16.91 11.61 6.98
N LYS A 93 15.64 11.85 7.34
CA LYS A 93 15.25 12.09 8.73
C LYS A 93 15.49 10.85 9.61
N ALA A 94 15.02 9.68 9.18
CA ALA A 94 15.15 8.44 9.94
C ALA A 94 16.63 8.07 10.18
N MET A 95 17.50 8.27 9.17
CA MET A 95 18.93 8.06 9.31
C MET A 95 19.57 9.06 10.28
N LYS A 96 19.23 10.36 10.19
CA LYS A 96 19.71 11.38 11.15
C LYS A 96 19.29 11.04 12.59
N ASP A 97 18.05 10.62 12.79
CA ASP A 97 17.53 10.24 14.11
C ASP A 97 18.23 8.98 14.65
N ALA A 98 18.50 7.99 13.79
CA ALA A 98 19.27 6.81 14.16
C ALA A 98 20.70 7.16 14.57
N THR A 99 21.37 8.07 13.84
CA THR A 99 22.71 8.55 14.19
C THR A 99 22.71 9.28 15.53
N LYS A 100 21.77 10.21 15.76
CA LYS A 100 21.66 10.95 17.03
C LYS A 100 21.45 10.03 18.25
N LYS A 101 20.74 8.91 18.07
CA LYS A 101 20.49 7.91 19.11
C LYS A 101 21.64 6.89 19.28
N GLY A 102 22.68 6.95 18.46
CA GLY A 102 23.75 5.94 18.45
C GLY A 102 23.30 4.58 17.90
N TYR A 103 22.20 4.52 17.16
CA TYR A 103 21.64 3.27 16.65
C TYR A 103 22.28 2.85 15.31
N GLY A 104 23.58 2.52 15.34
CA GLY A 104 24.33 2.14 14.13
C GLY A 104 23.68 1.01 13.31
N LYS A 105 23.15 -0.02 13.99
CA LYS A 105 22.44 -1.13 13.34
C LYS A 105 21.15 -0.70 12.64
N LEU A 106 20.42 0.26 13.21
CA LEU A 106 19.21 0.80 12.59
C LEU A 106 19.56 1.61 11.35
N TYR A 107 20.63 2.42 11.41
CA TYR A 107 21.14 3.16 10.27
C TYR A 107 21.50 2.22 9.10
N GLU A 108 22.25 1.15 9.36
CA GLU A 108 22.61 0.15 8.35
C GLU A 108 21.38 -0.48 7.68
N ILE A 109 20.36 -0.83 8.49
CA ILE A 109 19.12 -1.41 8.00
C ILE A 109 18.32 -0.40 7.16
N LEU A 110 18.28 0.88 7.55
CA LEU A 110 17.65 1.94 6.75
C LEU A 110 18.34 2.12 5.40
N THR A 111 19.68 2.06 5.36
CA THR A 111 20.45 2.12 4.10
C THR A 111 20.13 0.93 3.20
N LYS A 112 20.11 -0.29 3.75
CA LYS A 112 19.75 -1.50 2.99
C LYS A 112 18.31 -1.45 2.47
N LYS A 113 17.38 -0.98 3.28
CA LYS A 113 15.99 -0.79 2.87
C LYS A 113 15.88 0.23 1.74
N ARG A 114 16.62 1.36 1.82
CA ARG A 114 16.64 2.37 0.76
C ARG A 114 17.08 1.76 -0.57
N ALA A 115 18.13 0.93 -0.55
CA ALA A 115 18.61 0.22 -1.74
C ALA A 115 17.53 -0.71 -2.33
N ILE A 116 16.92 -1.55 -1.49
CA ILE A 116 15.80 -2.43 -1.88
C ILE A 116 14.65 -1.64 -2.48
N ASP A 117 14.27 -0.53 -1.85
CA ASP A 117 13.14 0.30 -2.28
C ASP A 117 13.35 0.95 -3.65
N THR A 118 14.61 1.07 -4.10
CA THR A 118 14.99 1.58 -5.42
C THR A 118 15.36 0.48 -6.41
N ASP A 119 15.49 -0.77 -5.95
CA ASP A 119 15.91 -1.88 -6.80
C ASP A 119 14.78 -2.30 -7.74
N MET A 120 15.01 -2.09 -9.03
CA MET A 120 14.06 -2.44 -10.09
C MET A 120 14.20 -3.88 -10.59
N LYS A 121 15.24 -4.61 -10.16
CA LYS A 121 15.55 -5.99 -10.60
C LYS A 121 14.83 -7.04 -9.77
N ILE A 122 14.23 -6.66 -8.65
CA ILE A 122 13.49 -7.55 -7.77
C ILE A 122 11.97 -7.32 -7.87
N SER A 123 11.19 -8.25 -7.37
CA SER A 123 9.74 -8.09 -7.21
C SER A 123 9.39 -7.42 -5.88
N ASP A 124 8.14 -6.97 -5.71
CA ASP A 124 7.70 -6.41 -4.43
C ASP A 124 7.63 -7.48 -3.32
N SER A 125 7.32 -8.73 -3.68
CA SER A 125 7.36 -9.87 -2.77
C SER A 125 8.79 -10.15 -2.27
N GLU A 126 9.77 -10.15 -3.18
CA GLU A 126 11.20 -10.31 -2.87
C GLU A 126 11.68 -9.19 -1.93
N ALA A 127 11.40 -7.93 -2.28
CA ALA A 127 11.76 -6.77 -1.49
C ALA A 127 11.21 -6.86 -0.06
N ARG A 128 9.96 -7.30 0.11
CA ARG A 128 9.34 -7.51 1.41
C ARG A 128 10.05 -8.60 2.22
N LYS A 129 10.39 -9.73 1.60
CA LYS A 129 11.13 -10.81 2.28
C LYS A 129 12.47 -10.31 2.81
N GLN A 130 13.21 -9.54 2.00
CA GLN A 130 14.49 -8.97 2.39
C GLN A 130 14.34 -7.94 3.52
N GLU A 131 13.32 -7.07 3.44
CA GLU A 131 13.01 -6.11 4.50
C GLU A 131 12.67 -6.80 5.83
N ASP A 132 11.81 -7.82 5.79
CA ASP A 132 11.42 -8.59 6.98
C ASP A 132 12.63 -9.30 7.61
N ALA A 133 13.54 -9.83 6.79
CA ALA A 133 14.79 -10.43 7.25
C ALA A 133 15.67 -9.41 7.99
N TYR A 134 15.73 -8.15 7.55
CA TYR A 134 16.46 -7.10 8.26
C TYR A 134 15.77 -6.68 9.56
N LYS A 135 14.45 -6.54 9.57
CA LYS A 135 13.68 -6.20 10.79
C LYS A 135 13.86 -7.21 11.91
N LYS A 136 13.99 -8.50 11.56
CA LYS A 136 14.27 -9.56 12.53
C LYS A 136 15.58 -9.34 13.28
N LYS A 137 16.55 -8.64 12.69
CA LYS A 137 17.84 -8.32 13.32
C LYS A 137 17.77 -7.14 14.31
N LEU A 138 16.70 -6.36 14.31
CA LEU A 138 16.53 -5.22 15.23
C LEU A 138 16.13 -5.68 16.63
N SER A 139 16.61 -4.96 17.65
CA SER A 139 16.08 -5.10 19.02
C SER A 139 14.61 -4.65 19.08
N LYS A 140 13.89 -5.02 20.15
CA LYS A 140 12.48 -4.63 20.33
C LYS A 140 12.30 -3.11 20.30
N GLN A 141 13.19 -2.36 20.94
CA GLN A 141 13.13 -0.89 20.95
C GLN A 141 13.45 -0.30 19.57
N GLN A 142 14.49 -0.79 18.90
CA GLN A 142 14.82 -0.33 17.55
C GLN A 142 13.71 -0.62 16.55
N ARG A 143 13.01 -1.75 16.69
CA ARG A 143 11.86 -2.10 15.84
C ARG A 143 10.68 -1.15 16.10
N LYS A 144 10.38 -0.82 17.36
CA LYS A 144 9.37 0.19 17.69
C LYS A 144 9.72 1.55 17.09
N ASP A 145 10.96 1.99 17.25
CA ASP A 145 11.43 3.26 16.69
C ASP A 145 11.36 3.26 15.16
N TYR A 146 11.72 2.15 14.52
CA TYR A 146 11.57 1.95 13.09
C TYR A 146 10.10 2.04 12.64
N ASP A 147 9.18 1.34 13.33
CA ASP A 147 7.76 1.30 12.97
C ASP A 147 7.06 2.65 13.23
N ASN A 148 7.50 3.39 14.25
CA ASN A 148 6.99 4.71 14.60
C ASN A 148 7.53 5.83 13.71
N THR A 149 8.74 5.65 13.16
CA THR A 149 9.35 6.64 12.26
C THR A 149 8.83 6.50 10.84
N GLY A 150 8.40 5.30 10.41
CA GLY A 150 7.87 5.01 9.08
C GLY A 150 6.77 5.97 8.62
N PRO A 151 6.61 6.22 7.29
CA PRO A 151 5.41 6.87 6.79
C PRO A 151 4.22 6.08 7.33
N LYS A 152 3.27 6.76 8.01
CA LYS A 152 2.07 6.11 8.54
C LYS A 152 1.46 5.27 7.43
N LYS A 153 1.50 3.95 7.59
CA LYS A 153 0.95 2.99 6.61
C LYS A 153 -0.43 3.48 6.22
N CYS A 154 -0.75 3.49 4.92
CA CYS A 154 -2.01 4.02 4.41
C CYS A 154 -3.15 3.44 5.25
N ALA A 155 -3.71 4.27 6.13
CA ALA A 155 -5.01 4.02 6.70
C ALA A 155 -5.96 4.21 5.53
N ILE A 156 -6.16 3.16 4.74
CA ILE A 156 -7.36 3.10 3.92
C ILE A 156 -8.48 3.12 4.95
N LYS A 157 -9.07 4.30 5.14
CA LYS A 157 -10.27 4.50 5.94
C LYS A 157 -11.25 3.43 5.48
N LYS A 158 -11.55 2.46 6.36
CA LYS A 158 -12.61 1.46 6.16
C LYS A 158 -14.00 2.09 6.28
N ASP A 159 -14.13 3.40 6.11
CA ASP A 159 -15.29 4.17 6.56
C ASP A 159 -16.45 4.18 5.55
N ALA A 160 -16.31 3.50 4.40
CA ALA A 160 -17.39 3.45 3.41
C ALA A 160 -18.39 2.30 3.63
N HIS A 161 -18.05 1.24 4.36
CA HIS A 161 -18.93 0.07 4.47
C HIS A 161 -19.72 -0.04 5.77
N GLN A 162 -19.32 0.65 6.83
CA GLN A 162 -20.01 0.61 8.12
C GLN A 162 -21.23 1.55 8.19
N ARG A 163 -21.36 2.52 7.27
CA ARG A 163 -22.51 3.45 7.23
C ARG A 163 -23.75 2.92 6.51
N PHE A 164 -23.63 1.89 5.67
CA PHE A 164 -24.79 1.33 4.96
C PHE A 164 -25.58 0.31 5.79
N ASN A 165 -24.94 -0.41 6.73
CA ASN A 165 -25.66 -1.35 7.59
C ASN A 165 -26.49 -0.68 8.69
N THR A 166 -26.10 0.50 9.17
CA THR A 166 -26.87 1.20 10.21
C THR A 166 -28.15 1.84 9.65
N ILE A 167 -28.14 2.27 8.38
CA ILE A 167 -29.34 2.85 7.73
C ILE A 167 -30.33 1.75 7.34
N ALA A 168 -29.87 0.58 6.88
CA ALA A 168 -30.74 -0.55 6.56
C ALA A 168 -31.50 -1.09 7.79
N LEU A 169 -30.90 -1.02 8.98
CA LEU A 169 -31.52 -1.49 10.23
C LEU A 169 -32.62 -0.54 10.75
N LEU A 170 -32.53 0.76 10.46
CA LEU A 170 -33.55 1.74 10.83
C LEU A 170 -34.79 1.67 9.92
N ILE A 171 -34.64 1.30 8.65
CA ILE A 171 -35.79 1.13 7.74
C ILE A 171 -36.59 -0.12 8.10
N PHE A 172 -35.94 -1.21 8.53
CA PHE A 172 -36.65 -2.43 8.93
C PHE A 172 -37.39 -2.31 10.27
N MET A 173 -36.94 -1.46 11.20
CA MET A 173 -37.69 -1.23 12.45
C MET A 173 -38.88 -0.27 12.30
N GLY A 174 -38.91 0.56 11.24
CA GLY A 174 -40.04 1.46 10.98
C GLY A 174 -41.28 0.75 10.39
N VAL A 175 -41.09 -0.40 9.72
CA VAL A 175 -42.20 -1.14 9.08
C VAL A 175 -42.88 -2.13 10.04
N ALA A 176 -42.18 -2.59 11.08
CA ALA A 176 -42.74 -3.51 12.09
C ALA A 176 -43.63 -2.83 13.15
N LEU A 177 -43.81 -1.50 13.08
CA LEU A 177 -44.64 -0.72 14.01
C LEU A 177 -45.94 -0.20 13.37
N ILE A 178 -46.23 -0.58 12.12
CA ILE A 178 -47.42 -0.14 11.36
C ILE A 178 -48.32 -1.34 10.94
N ILE A 179 -48.00 -2.57 11.40
CA ILE A 179 -48.86 -3.75 11.25
C ILE A 179 -49.12 -4.31 12.64
#